data_AF-A0A8S3V0B8-F1
#
_entry.id   AF-A0A8S3V0B8-F1
#
_cell.length_a   1.000
_cell.length_b   1.000
_cell.length_c   1.000
_cell.angle_alpha   90.00
_cell.angle_beta   90.00
_cell.angle_gamma   90.00
#
_symmetry.space_group_name_H-M   'P 1'
#
loop_
_entity.id
_entity.type
_entity.pdbx_description
1 polymer ?
#
loop_
_entity_poly.entity_id
_entity_poly.type
_entity_poly.pdbx_seq_one_letter_code
_entity_poly.pdbx_strand_id
1 'polypeptide(L)'
;MCIRVTKEKADNIIKLCSRLILKEEITIREFAQVIGKLVATEPGVQYAPLYIKSLEITKDLLLKQNYGNFDAKMTLSDGNISDLNWWVNNINSSFKPMTFNYGLSKESSEIIIASWKPATRQQYWTYFKRWLLFCSERKINSFKATELNVLEFLTSLYKIGLGYSAINTARSMLSSFMSVNQEKTVGQWPLVKRFLKGIFNLKPSLPRYQRTWDVEVVLKYLKTLTPVYMLSLRVLSYKLVTLLLLLTGQRLQTIHSLDLDDITVTDSNIYIDVRSLLKCSKPGRHLQPIELPAFIEDKSLCIVTVLKEYLVRTSCFRKTQKLILSCIKPYSWTLG
;
A
#
# COMPACT_ATOMS: atom_id res chain seq x y z
N MET A 1 12.34 8.95 2.12
CA MET A 1 12.06 7.54 1.70
C MET A 1 12.95 7.23 0.52
N CYS A 2 13.58 6.06 0.50
CA CYS A 2 14.23 5.57 -0.70
C CYS A 2 13.59 4.26 -1.14
N ILE A 3 13.35 4.09 -2.43
CA ILE A 3 12.92 2.80 -2.98
C ILE A 3 14.16 1.96 -3.12
N ARG A 4 14.14 0.76 -2.55
CA ARG A 4 15.20 -0.22 -2.67
C ARG A 4 14.68 -1.45 -3.39
N VAL A 5 15.57 -2.11 -4.12
CA VAL A 5 15.32 -3.46 -4.63
C VAL A 5 15.26 -4.42 -3.44
N THR A 6 14.34 -5.38 -3.45
CA THR A 6 14.30 -6.42 -2.41
C THR A 6 15.57 -7.27 -2.48
N LYS A 7 16.08 -7.72 -1.34
CA LYS A 7 17.34 -8.50 -1.26
C LYS A 7 17.35 -9.68 -2.25
N GLU A 8 16.26 -10.46 -2.27
CA GLU A 8 16.07 -11.57 -3.22
C GLU A 8 16.21 -11.15 -4.71
N LYS A 9 15.65 -9.99 -5.08
CA LYS A 9 15.74 -9.48 -6.46
C LYS A 9 17.15 -8.98 -6.76
N ALA A 10 17.80 -8.32 -5.80
CA ALA A 10 19.16 -7.85 -5.95
C ALA A 10 20.14 -9.03 -6.14
N ASP A 11 20.03 -10.07 -5.31
CA ASP A 11 20.84 -11.29 -5.41
C ASP A 11 20.65 -11.99 -6.77
N ASN A 12 19.42 -12.03 -7.29
CA ASN A 12 19.13 -12.58 -8.62
C ASN A 12 19.82 -11.77 -9.74
N ILE A 13 19.75 -10.44 -9.69
CA ILE A 13 20.45 -9.58 -10.66
C ILE A 13 21.96 -9.78 -10.59
N ILE A 14 22.54 -9.79 -9.39
CA ILE A 14 23.98 -10.03 -9.20
C ILE A 14 24.38 -11.34 -9.86
N LYS A 15 23.66 -12.43 -9.56
CA LYS A 15 23.91 -13.75 -10.14
C LYS A 15 23.84 -13.73 -11.68
N LEU A 16 22.86 -13.02 -12.26
CA LEU A 16 22.68 -12.94 -13.70
C LEU A 16 23.78 -12.14 -14.39
N CYS A 17 24.13 -10.98 -13.86
CA CYS A 17 25.21 -10.13 -14.40
C CYS A 17 26.56 -10.85 -14.30
N SER A 18 26.92 -11.40 -13.13
CA SER A 18 28.18 -12.13 -12.95
C SER A 18 28.28 -13.34 -13.88
N ARG A 19 27.19 -14.09 -14.08
CA ARG A 19 27.18 -15.21 -15.02
C ARG A 19 27.36 -14.76 -16.47
N LEU A 20 26.81 -13.61 -16.84
CA LEU A 20 26.92 -13.08 -18.20
C LEU A 20 28.34 -12.58 -18.49
N ILE A 21 28.98 -11.92 -17.52
CA ILE A 21 30.36 -11.41 -17.64
C ILE A 21 31.38 -12.53 -17.82
N LEU A 22 31.18 -13.70 -17.19
CA LEU A 22 32.11 -14.83 -17.27
C LEU A 22 32.06 -15.61 -18.59
N LYS A 23 31.08 -15.35 -19.46
CA LYS A 23 30.96 -16.04 -20.74
C LYS A 23 31.76 -15.31 -21.81
N GLU A 24 32.63 -16.06 -22.50
CA GLU A 24 33.36 -15.55 -23.67
C GLU A 24 32.43 -15.20 -24.83
N GLU A 25 31.35 -15.98 -25.00
CA GLU A 25 30.36 -15.78 -26.06
C GLU A 25 28.93 -15.98 -25.52
N ILE A 26 28.03 -15.05 -25.85
CA ILE A 26 26.62 -15.07 -25.43
C ILE A 26 25.69 -14.88 -26.63
N THR A 27 24.42 -15.25 -26.49
CA THR A 27 23.40 -14.87 -27.48
C THR A 27 22.84 -13.48 -27.19
N ILE A 28 22.38 -12.77 -28.23
CA ILE A 28 21.67 -11.50 -28.07
C ILE A 28 20.41 -11.69 -27.21
N ARG A 29 19.76 -12.85 -27.28
CA ARG A 29 18.63 -13.24 -26.43
C ARG A 29 18.98 -13.22 -24.95
N GLU A 30 20.08 -13.85 -24.56
CA GLU A 30 20.55 -13.86 -23.17
C GLU A 30 20.87 -12.44 -22.68
N PHE A 31 21.51 -11.63 -23.52
CA PHE A 31 21.80 -10.23 -23.21
C PHE A 31 20.52 -9.42 -23.00
N ALA A 32 19.54 -9.57 -23.89
CA ALA A 32 18.24 -8.91 -23.82
C ALA A 32 17.44 -9.30 -22.56
N GLN A 33 17.49 -10.57 -22.14
CA GLN A 33 16.83 -11.04 -20.93
C GLN A 33 17.41 -10.40 -19.66
N VAL A 34 18.73 -10.22 -19.59
CA VAL A 34 19.37 -9.51 -18.48
C VAL A 34 18.96 -8.04 -18.49
N ILE A 35 19.03 -7.36 -19.65
CA ILE A 35 18.59 -5.96 -19.79
C ILE A 35 17.14 -5.79 -19.31
N GLY A 36 16.22 -6.68 -19.73
CA GLY A 36 14.82 -6.62 -19.32
C GLY A 36 14.64 -6.74 -17.80
N LYS A 37 15.48 -7.55 -17.12
CA LYS A 37 15.48 -7.67 -15.67
C LYS A 37 16.09 -6.43 -14.99
N LEU A 38 17.13 -5.84 -15.55
CA LEU A 38 17.71 -4.58 -15.06
C LEU A 38 16.70 -3.44 -15.13
N VAL A 39 16.01 -3.29 -16.27
CA VAL A 39 14.93 -2.30 -16.47
C VAL A 39 13.81 -2.50 -15.45
N ALA A 40 13.40 -3.75 -15.17
CA ALA A 40 12.40 -4.03 -14.14
C ALA A 40 12.83 -3.62 -12.72
N THR A 41 14.13 -3.52 -12.45
CA THR A 41 14.69 -3.08 -11.16
C THR A 41 15.01 -1.58 -11.08
N GLU A 42 14.97 -0.86 -12.20
CA GLU A 42 15.21 0.59 -12.30
C GLU A 42 14.45 1.45 -11.27
N PRO A 43 13.17 1.16 -10.92
CA PRO A 43 12.45 1.98 -9.94
C PRO A 43 13.10 2.04 -8.54
N GLY A 44 13.98 1.09 -8.21
CA GLY A 44 14.69 1.01 -6.94
C GLY A 44 16.18 1.39 -7.00
N VAL A 45 16.69 1.81 -8.16
CA VAL A 45 18.13 2.04 -8.38
C VAL A 45 18.31 3.41 -9.04
N GLN A 46 18.81 4.41 -8.30
CA GLN A 46 18.83 5.82 -8.73
C GLN A 46 19.51 6.04 -10.08
N TYR A 47 20.67 5.41 -10.29
CA TYR A 47 21.51 5.62 -11.47
C TYR A 47 21.32 4.54 -12.54
N ALA A 48 20.35 3.65 -12.40
CA ALA A 48 20.07 2.58 -13.34
C ALA A 48 20.01 3.03 -14.82
N PRO A 49 19.37 4.16 -15.18
CA PRO A 49 19.31 4.59 -16.57
C PRO A 49 20.69 4.84 -17.22
N LEU A 50 21.69 5.26 -16.45
CA LEU A 50 23.05 5.51 -16.98
C LEU A 50 23.71 4.21 -17.47
N TYR A 51 23.51 3.13 -16.71
CA TYR A 51 24.16 1.84 -16.93
C TYR A 51 23.28 0.84 -17.72
N ILE A 52 22.02 1.17 -17.97
CA ILE A 52 21.13 0.38 -18.84
C ILE A 52 21.18 0.91 -20.27
N LYS A 53 21.28 2.25 -20.45
CA LYS A 53 21.07 2.85 -21.76
C LYS A 53 22.10 2.42 -22.80
N SER A 54 23.36 2.33 -22.40
CA SER A 54 24.46 1.78 -23.20
C SER A 54 24.18 0.33 -23.63
N LEU A 55 23.74 -0.52 -22.71
CA LEU A 55 23.41 -1.93 -22.97
C LEU A 55 22.24 -2.07 -23.95
N GLU A 56 21.19 -1.26 -23.79
CA GLU A 56 20.06 -1.20 -24.72
C GLU A 56 20.49 -0.80 -26.14
N ILE A 57 21.34 0.24 -26.25
CA ILE A 57 21.89 0.69 -27.53
C ILE A 57 22.71 -0.43 -28.18
N THR A 58 23.60 -1.09 -27.43
CA THR A 58 24.39 -2.23 -27.94
C THR A 58 23.49 -3.34 -28.44
N LYS A 59 22.46 -3.73 -27.67
CA LYS A 59 21.49 -4.76 -28.06
C LYS A 59 20.78 -4.37 -29.36
N ASP A 60 20.30 -3.13 -29.49
CA ASP A 60 19.59 -2.66 -30.68
C ASP A 60 20.49 -2.62 -31.92
N LEU A 61 21.75 -2.22 -31.78
CA LEU A 61 22.73 -2.23 -32.87
C LEU A 61 23.04 -3.66 -33.35
N LEU A 62 23.25 -4.58 -32.41
CA LEU A 62 23.53 -5.99 -32.74
C LEU A 62 22.35 -6.68 -33.39
N LEU A 63 21.11 -6.40 -32.94
CA LEU A 63 19.91 -6.91 -33.61
C LEU A 63 19.77 -6.36 -35.03
N LYS A 64 20.09 -5.08 -35.26
CA LYS A 64 20.07 -4.49 -36.62
C LYS A 64 21.10 -5.16 -37.53
N GLN A 65 22.32 -5.37 -37.04
CA GLN A 65 23.39 -6.03 -37.80
C GLN A 65 23.07 -7.51 -38.13
N ASN A 66 22.34 -8.18 -37.24
CA ASN A 66 21.95 -9.58 -37.40
C ASN A 66 20.51 -9.77 -37.92
N TYR A 67 19.93 -8.74 -38.56
CA TYR A 67 18.58 -8.79 -39.17
C TYR A 67 17.48 -9.29 -38.22
N GLY A 68 17.57 -8.93 -36.93
CA GLY A 68 16.62 -9.32 -35.90
C GLY A 68 16.83 -10.74 -35.33
N ASN A 69 17.90 -11.44 -35.70
CA ASN A 69 18.21 -12.75 -35.15
C ASN A 69 18.68 -12.67 -33.68
N PHE A 70 17.81 -13.05 -32.75
CA PHE A 70 18.12 -13.07 -31.32
C PHE A 70 19.08 -14.20 -30.90
N ASP A 71 19.23 -15.23 -31.73
CA ASP A 71 20.10 -16.37 -31.44
C ASP A 71 21.51 -16.18 -32.02
N ALA A 72 21.75 -15.04 -32.69
CA ALA A 72 23.08 -14.62 -33.10
C ALA A 72 24.01 -14.44 -31.89
N LYS A 73 25.28 -14.79 -32.09
CA LYS A 73 26.32 -14.72 -31.08
C LYS A 73 26.92 -13.32 -30.98
N MET A 74 27.30 -12.92 -29.77
CA MET A 74 27.97 -11.67 -29.46
C MET A 74 28.98 -11.84 -28.33
N THR A 75 29.95 -10.95 -28.28
CA THR A 75 30.87 -10.75 -27.16
C THR A 75 30.52 -9.45 -26.44
N LEU A 76 30.84 -9.36 -25.16
CA LEU A 76 30.65 -8.14 -24.39
C LEU A 76 31.83 -7.21 -24.61
N SER A 77 31.56 -5.95 -24.94
CA SER A 77 32.61 -4.92 -24.95
C SER A 77 33.01 -4.54 -23.53
N ASP A 78 34.21 -3.96 -23.36
CA ASP A 78 34.68 -3.45 -22.06
C ASP A 78 33.68 -2.46 -21.42
N GLY A 79 33.01 -1.65 -22.25
CA GLY A 79 31.94 -0.76 -21.81
C GLY A 79 30.75 -1.52 -21.23
N ASN A 80 30.30 -2.59 -21.89
CA ASN A 80 29.20 -3.42 -21.39
C ASN A 80 29.58 -4.16 -20.11
N ILE A 81 30.82 -4.65 -20.02
CA ILE A 81 31.33 -5.30 -18.81
C ILE A 81 31.39 -4.31 -17.65
N SER A 82 31.87 -3.09 -17.89
CA SER A 82 31.89 -2.01 -16.90
C SER A 82 30.50 -1.69 -16.36
N ASP A 83 29.50 -1.54 -17.24
CA ASP A 83 28.12 -1.28 -16.86
C ASP A 83 27.52 -2.41 -16.03
N LEU A 84 27.72 -3.67 -16.43
CA LEU A 84 27.25 -4.83 -15.69
C LEU A 84 27.94 -4.99 -14.32
N ASN A 85 29.25 -4.70 -14.24
CA ASN A 85 29.99 -4.68 -12.98
C ASN A 85 29.50 -3.58 -12.03
N TRP A 86 29.13 -2.42 -12.57
CA TRP A 86 28.51 -1.38 -11.75
C TRP A 86 27.24 -1.91 -11.07
N TRP A 87 26.38 -2.63 -11.80
CA TRP A 87 25.18 -3.25 -11.24
C TRP A 87 25.49 -4.25 -10.14
N VAL A 88 26.47 -5.14 -10.35
CA VAL A 88 26.91 -6.13 -9.37
C VAL A 88 27.35 -5.46 -8.06
N ASN A 89 28.14 -4.39 -8.17
CA ASN A 89 28.74 -3.73 -7.01
C ASN A 89 27.77 -2.80 -6.28
N ASN A 90 26.77 -2.24 -6.97
CA ASN A 90 25.95 -1.15 -6.43
C ASN A 90 24.50 -1.54 -6.12
N ILE A 91 23.93 -2.63 -6.68
CA ILE A 91 22.49 -2.87 -6.53
C ILE A 91 22.01 -3.08 -5.08
N ASN A 92 22.84 -3.69 -4.23
CA ASN A 92 22.50 -3.92 -2.82
C ASN A 92 22.51 -2.65 -1.98
N SER A 93 23.42 -1.71 -2.28
CA SER A 93 23.53 -0.43 -1.59
C SER A 93 22.66 0.66 -2.24
N SER A 94 22.29 0.49 -3.51
CA SER A 94 21.53 1.45 -4.29
C SER A 94 20.12 1.64 -3.74
N PHE A 95 19.65 2.86 -3.91
CA PHE A 95 18.32 3.27 -3.56
C PHE A 95 17.95 4.47 -4.43
N LYS A 96 16.67 4.60 -4.81
CA LYS A 96 16.18 5.81 -5.46
C LYS A 96 15.53 6.70 -4.40
N PRO A 97 16.13 7.84 -4.01
CA PRO A 97 15.51 8.71 -3.03
C PRO A 97 14.22 9.30 -3.62
N MET A 98 13.14 9.30 -2.82
CA MET A 98 12.05 10.26 -2.99
C MET A 98 12.61 11.62 -2.61
N THR A 99 13.24 12.30 -3.56
CA THR A 99 13.45 13.74 -3.42
C THR A 99 12.18 14.42 -3.91
N PHE A 100 11.42 14.99 -2.96
CA PHE A 100 10.75 16.23 -3.27
C PHE A 100 11.89 17.22 -3.55
N ASN A 101 12.03 17.68 -4.78
CA ASN A 101 13.21 18.43 -5.23
C ASN A 101 13.18 19.88 -4.71
N TYR A 102 13.12 20.04 -3.39
CA TYR A 102 13.04 21.32 -2.66
C TYR A 102 14.30 21.59 -1.83
N GLY A 103 15.38 20.82 -2.03
CA GLY A 103 16.59 20.97 -1.23
C GLY A 103 16.44 20.57 0.25
N LEU A 104 15.39 19.79 0.58
CA LEU A 104 15.14 19.32 1.94
C LEU A 104 16.16 18.25 2.34
N SER A 105 16.51 18.23 3.63
CA SER A 105 17.29 17.12 4.19
C SER A 105 16.52 15.81 4.10
N LYS A 106 17.25 14.69 4.19
CA LYS A 106 16.66 13.35 4.16
C LYS A 106 15.69 13.14 5.32
N GLU A 107 16.08 13.60 6.51
CA GLU A 107 15.33 13.49 7.77
C GLU A 107 14.02 14.28 7.67
N SER A 108 14.10 15.53 7.21
CA SER A 108 12.92 16.39 7.01
C SER A 108 11.94 15.78 6.01
N SER A 109 12.48 15.22 4.91
CA SER A 109 11.68 14.52 3.91
C SER A 109 10.98 13.28 4.48
N GLU A 110 11.64 12.53 5.36
CA GLU A 110 11.06 11.35 6.01
C GLU A 110 9.94 11.72 6.97
N ILE A 111 10.09 12.79 7.73
CA ILE A 111 9.05 13.33 8.62
C ILE A 111 7.83 13.79 7.81
N ILE A 112 8.04 14.53 6.71
CA ILE A 112 6.94 14.98 5.84
C ILE A 112 6.21 13.78 5.24
N ILE A 113 6.91 12.74 4.79
CA ILE A 113 6.29 11.53 4.25
C ILE A 113 5.50 10.77 5.34
N ALA A 114 5.94 10.82 6.60
CA ALA A 114 5.24 10.21 7.74
C ALA A 114 3.88 10.88 8.04
N SER A 115 3.59 12.06 7.46
CA SER A 115 2.26 12.66 7.52
C SER A 115 1.17 11.78 6.87
N TRP A 116 1.55 10.85 5.98
CA TRP A 116 0.64 9.88 5.39
C TRP A 116 0.69 8.54 6.11
N LYS A 117 -0.49 7.98 6.38
CA LYS A 117 -0.60 6.57 6.79
C LYS A 117 -0.07 5.65 5.67
N PRO A 118 0.48 4.45 6.01
CA PRO A 118 1.05 3.52 5.02
C PRO A 118 0.13 3.21 3.83
N ALA A 119 -1.18 3.03 4.07
CA ALA A 119 -2.16 2.80 3.02
C ALA A 119 -2.30 3.99 2.05
N THR A 120 -2.37 5.22 2.57
CA THR A 120 -2.44 6.43 1.74
C THR A 120 -1.18 6.59 0.90
N ARG A 121 -0.01 6.34 1.50
CA ARG A 121 1.27 6.36 0.80
C ARG A 121 1.29 5.38 -0.37
N GLN A 122 0.81 4.15 -0.17
CA GLN A 122 0.74 3.15 -1.23
C GLN A 122 -0.24 3.55 -2.34
N GLN A 123 -1.41 4.09 -1.99
CA GLN A 123 -2.38 4.60 -2.97
C GLN A 123 -1.79 5.75 -3.81
N TYR A 124 -1.15 6.72 -3.16
CA TYR A 124 -0.51 7.84 -3.84
C TYR A 124 0.63 7.35 -4.73
N TRP A 125 1.43 6.40 -4.25
CA TRP A 125 2.54 5.83 -5.00
C TRP A 125 2.13 5.23 -6.35
N THR A 126 0.98 4.54 -6.39
CA THR A 126 0.44 4.00 -7.65
C THR A 126 0.23 5.08 -8.69
N TYR A 127 -0.36 6.22 -8.31
CA TYR A 127 -0.60 7.33 -9.25
C TYR A 127 0.65 8.15 -9.51
N PHE A 128 1.55 8.26 -8.54
CA PHE A 128 2.82 8.96 -8.72
C PHE A 128 3.69 8.28 -9.77
N LYS A 129 3.77 6.95 -9.77
CA LYS A 129 4.45 6.19 -10.84
C LYS A 129 3.86 6.48 -12.22
N ARG A 130 2.53 6.51 -12.33
CA ARG A 130 1.84 6.83 -13.59
C ARG A 130 2.11 8.26 -14.04
N TRP A 131 2.17 9.20 -13.10
CA TRP A 131 2.54 10.59 -13.37
C TRP A 131 3.98 10.70 -13.89
N LEU A 132 4.94 10.04 -13.24
CA LEU A 132 6.34 10.03 -13.70
C LEU A 132 6.48 9.47 -15.12
N LEU A 133 5.79 8.36 -15.41
CA LEU A 133 5.78 7.77 -16.74
C LEU A 133 5.22 8.75 -17.78
N PHE A 134 4.04 9.33 -17.50
CA PHE A 134 3.41 10.34 -18.35
C PHE A 134 4.33 11.54 -18.60
N CYS A 135 5.03 12.02 -17.57
CA CYS A 135 5.99 13.11 -17.71
C CYS A 135 7.21 12.70 -18.54
N SER A 136 7.75 11.48 -18.36
CA SER A 136 8.90 11.01 -19.12
C SER A 136 8.60 10.87 -20.61
N GLU A 137 7.42 10.34 -20.96
CA GLU A 137 6.98 10.17 -22.36
C GLU A 137 6.84 11.51 -23.08
N ARG A 138 6.47 12.57 -22.34
CA ARG A 138 6.23 13.92 -22.87
C ARG A 138 7.37 14.90 -22.61
N LYS A 139 8.48 14.44 -22.04
CA LYS A 139 9.64 15.26 -21.64
C LYS A 139 9.24 16.45 -20.74
N ILE A 140 8.25 16.25 -19.88
CA ILE A 140 7.76 17.26 -18.92
C ILE A 140 8.54 17.12 -17.62
N ASN A 141 8.92 18.24 -17.00
CA ASN A 141 9.43 18.22 -15.64
C ASN A 141 8.29 17.90 -14.65
N SER A 142 8.36 16.74 -13.99
CA SER A 142 7.32 16.24 -13.08
C SER A 142 7.05 17.12 -11.86
N PHE A 143 7.95 18.05 -11.52
CA PHE A 143 7.84 18.96 -10.37
C PHE A 143 7.50 20.40 -10.77
N LYS A 144 7.61 20.74 -12.07
CA LYS A 144 7.29 22.07 -12.62
C LYS A 144 6.20 22.00 -13.70
N ALA A 145 5.31 21.02 -13.61
CA ALA A 145 4.26 20.85 -14.59
C ALA A 145 3.18 21.95 -14.48
N THR A 146 2.66 22.38 -15.63
CA THR A 146 1.61 23.39 -15.73
C THR A 146 0.23 22.81 -15.41
N GLU A 147 -0.76 23.69 -15.22
CA GLU A 147 -2.17 23.27 -15.06
C GLU A 147 -2.66 22.41 -16.22
N LEU A 148 -2.25 22.74 -17.46
CA LEU A 148 -2.59 21.97 -18.66
C LEU A 148 -2.03 20.55 -18.60
N ASN A 149 -0.76 20.37 -18.23
CA ASN A 149 -0.14 19.05 -18.10
C ASN A 149 -0.87 18.17 -17.06
N VAL A 150 -1.32 18.78 -15.96
CA VAL A 150 -2.12 18.08 -14.94
C VAL A 150 -3.46 17.64 -15.52
N LEU A 151 -4.18 18.52 -16.20
CA LEU A 151 -5.48 18.19 -16.81
C LEU A 151 -5.36 17.08 -17.86
N GLU A 152 -4.32 17.12 -18.70
CA GLU A 152 -4.06 16.06 -19.67
C GLU A 152 -3.77 14.71 -19.02
N PHE A 153 -3.02 14.70 -17.91
CA PHE A 153 -2.79 13.48 -17.15
C PHE A 153 -4.07 12.94 -16.51
N LEU A 154 -4.87 13.79 -15.87
CA LEU A 154 -6.14 13.35 -15.30
C LEU A 154 -7.11 12.88 -16.40
N THR A 155 -7.03 13.46 -17.59
CA THR A 155 -7.78 13.03 -18.78
C THR A 155 -7.31 11.67 -19.28
N SER A 156 -6.01 11.38 -19.28
CA SER A 156 -5.50 10.05 -19.67
C SER A 156 -6.00 8.96 -18.72
N LEU A 157 -6.06 9.25 -17.41
CA LEU A 157 -6.66 8.36 -16.43
C LEU A 157 -8.15 8.12 -16.67
N TYR A 158 -8.90 9.16 -17.04
CA TYR A 158 -10.31 9.03 -17.42
C TYR A 158 -10.50 8.18 -18.69
N LYS A 159 -9.67 8.38 -19.71
CA LYS A 159 -9.71 7.61 -20.96
C LYS A 159 -9.45 6.11 -20.76
N ILE A 160 -8.64 5.75 -19.75
CA ILE A 160 -8.42 4.35 -19.35
C ILE A 160 -9.63 3.77 -18.56
N GLY A 161 -10.65 4.58 -18.28
CA GLY A 161 -11.91 4.15 -17.68
C GLY A 161 -11.99 4.31 -16.16
N LEU A 162 -10.99 4.95 -15.52
CA LEU A 162 -11.01 5.16 -14.08
C LEU A 162 -12.18 6.05 -13.65
N GLY A 163 -12.77 5.72 -12.50
CA GLY A 163 -13.86 6.49 -11.91
C GLY A 163 -13.40 7.74 -11.18
N TYR A 164 -14.37 8.57 -10.78
CA TYR A 164 -14.14 9.82 -10.05
C TYR A 164 -13.22 9.67 -8.83
N SER A 165 -13.44 8.66 -7.98
CA SER A 165 -12.67 8.46 -6.75
C SER A 165 -11.18 8.26 -7.03
N ALA A 166 -10.85 7.41 -8.01
CA ALA A 166 -9.48 7.11 -8.44
C ALA A 166 -8.78 8.36 -8.99
N ILE A 167 -9.46 9.11 -9.86
CA ILE A 167 -8.90 10.34 -10.45
C ILE A 167 -8.73 11.43 -9.37
N ASN A 168 -9.66 11.53 -8.43
CA ASN A 168 -9.52 12.45 -7.30
C ASN A 168 -8.37 12.04 -6.36
N THR A 169 -8.06 10.75 -6.21
CA THR A 169 -6.84 10.29 -5.52
C THR A 169 -5.58 10.73 -6.27
N ALA A 170 -5.54 10.58 -7.60
CA ALA A 170 -4.43 11.06 -8.41
C ALA A 170 -4.23 12.59 -8.28
N ARG A 171 -5.31 13.37 -8.34
CA ARG A 171 -5.27 14.81 -8.08
C ARG A 171 -4.77 15.14 -6.67
N SER A 172 -5.24 14.43 -5.65
CA SER A 172 -4.81 14.65 -4.25
C SER A 172 -3.33 14.38 -4.08
N MET A 173 -2.82 13.35 -4.76
CA MET A 173 -1.41 13.01 -4.83
C MET A 173 -0.60 14.14 -5.49
N LEU A 174 -1.02 14.66 -6.65
CA LEU A 174 -0.37 15.82 -7.28
C LEU A 174 -0.36 17.05 -6.35
N SER A 175 -1.48 17.30 -5.67
CA SER A 175 -1.62 18.42 -4.71
C SER A 175 -0.68 18.31 -3.52
N SER A 176 -0.19 17.12 -3.20
CA SER A 176 0.63 16.91 -2.01
C SER A 176 2.12 17.12 -2.23
N PHE A 177 2.61 17.17 -3.48
CA PHE A 177 4.03 17.37 -3.76
C PHE A 177 4.35 18.49 -4.73
N MET A 178 3.40 19.02 -5.51
CA MET A 178 3.67 20.12 -6.45
C MET A 178 3.61 21.51 -5.79
N SER A 179 3.09 21.60 -4.57
CA SER A 179 2.58 22.84 -3.97
C SER A 179 3.60 23.67 -3.19
N VAL A 180 4.87 23.25 -3.07
CA VAL A 180 5.78 23.93 -2.13
C VAL A 180 6.22 25.32 -2.62
N ASN A 181 6.00 25.65 -3.90
CA ASN A 181 6.41 26.95 -4.49
C ASN A 181 5.26 27.73 -5.15
N GLN A 182 3.98 27.41 -4.86
CA GLN A 182 2.83 28.10 -5.44
C GLN A 182 1.80 28.47 -4.37
N GLU A 183 1.12 29.61 -4.53
CA GLU A 183 0.10 30.09 -3.58
C GLU A 183 -1.06 29.11 -3.38
N LYS A 184 -1.37 28.29 -4.40
CA LYS A 184 -2.49 27.36 -4.40
C LYS A 184 -2.03 25.96 -4.77
N THR A 185 -2.51 24.97 -4.02
CA THR A 185 -2.30 23.56 -4.35
C THR A 185 -3.06 23.17 -5.62
N VAL A 186 -2.63 22.11 -6.31
CA VAL A 186 -3.29 21.59 -7.53
C VAL A 186 -4.80 21.39 -7.34
N GLY A 187 -5.23 20.93 -6.17
CA GLY A 187 -6.65 20.73 -5.85
C GLY A 187 -7.47 22.00 -5.69
N GLN A 188 -6.80 23.13 -5.50
CA GLN A 188 -7.44 24.44 -5.36
C GLN A 188 -7.57 25.18 -6.69
N TRP A 189 -6.86 24.74 -7.75
CA TRP A 189 -6.92 25.38 -9.06
C TRP A 189 -8.33 25.29 -9.68
N PRO A 190 -8.88 26.40 -10.23
CA PRO A 190 -10.26 26.46 -10.72
C PRO A 190 -10.58 25.44 -11.83
N LEU A 191 -9.69 25.25 -12.81
CA LEU A 191 -9.97 24.32 -13.91
C LEU A 191 -9.92 22.88 -13.44
N VAL A 192 -9.01 22.53 -12.52
CA VAL A 192 -8.96 21.19 -11.91
C VAL A 192 -10.24 20.86 -11.14
N LYS A 193 -10.79 21.82 -10.38
CA LYS A 193 -12.09 21.66 -9.71
C LYS A 193 -13.23 21.44 -10.71
N ARG A 194 -13.31 22.28 -11.75
CA ARG A 194 -14.32 22.18 -12.80
C ARG A 194 -14.21 20.86 -13.57
N PHE A 195 -12.99 20.40 -13.84
CA PHE A 195 -12.69 19.13 -14.50
C PHE A 195 -13.19 17.93 -13.68
N LEU A 196 -12.87 17.88 -12.37
CA LEU A 196 -13.38 16.82 -11.50
C LEU A 196 -14.90 16.82 -11.40
N LYS A 197 -15.54 18.01 -11.34
CA LYS A 197 -17.00 18.11 -11.39
C LYS A 197 -17.56 17.57 -12.72
N GLY A 198 -16.89 17.83 -13.84
CA GLY A 198 -17.20 17.26 -15.15
C GLY A 198 -17.15 15.73 -15.14
N ILE A 199 -16.08 15.13 -14.61
CA ILE A 199 -15.97 13.68 -14.47
C ILE A 199 -17.12 13.11 -13.64
N PHE A 200 -17.46 13.75 -12.52
CA PHE A 200 -18.57 13.30 -11.68
C PHE A 200 -19.91 13.32 -12.42
N ASN A 201 -20.17 14.38 -13.20
CA ASN A 201 -21.41 14.48 -13.97
C ASN A 201 -21.46 13.46 -15.12
N LEU A 202 -20.34 13.20 -15.80
CA LEU A 202 -20.26 12.20 -16.87
C LEU A 202 -20.32 10.76 -16.35
N LYS A 203 -19.78 10.51 -15.16
CA LYS A 203 -19.73 9.18 -14.53
C LYS A 203 -19.95 9.30 -13.01
N PRO A 204 -21.21 9.39 -12.56
CA PRO A 204 -21.53 9.59 -11.16
C PRO A 204 -21.10 8.39 -10.32
N SER A 205 -20.47 8.66 -9.17
CA SER A 205 -20.18 7.64 -8.18
C SER A 205 -21.42 7.42 -7.31
N LEU A 206 -22.21 6.38 -7.62
CA LEU A 206 -23.36 6.00 -6.82
C LEU A 206 -22.94 5.25 -5.54
N PRO A 207 -23.71 5.34 -4.45
CA PRO A 207 -23.49 4.53 -3.26
C PRO A 207 -23.46 3.04 -3.63
N ARG A 208 -22.52 2.29 -3.05
CA ARG A 208 -22.43 0.84 -3.27
C ARG A 208 -23.68 0.10 -2.77
N TYR A 209 -24.29 0.61 -1.71
CA TYR A 209 -25.46 0.01 -1.08
C TYR A 209 -26.63 0.99 -1.13
N GLN A 210 -27.75 0.56 -1.71
CA GLN A 210 -29.00 1.34 -1.74
C GLN A 210 -29.89 1.06 -0.53
N ARG A 211 -29.75 -0.13 0.08
CA ARG A 211 -30.47 -0.55 1.28
C ARG A 211 -29.48 -1.11 2.29
N THR A 212 -29.72 -0.86 3.57
CA THR A 212 -29.00 -1.50 4.67
C THR A 212 -29.70 -2.79 5.07
N TRP A 213 -28.96 -3.72 5.65
CA TRP A 213 -29.49 -4.98 6.16
C TRP A 213 -30.20 -4.75 7.50
N ASP A 214 -31.11 -5.65 7.87
CA ASP A 214 -31.86 -5.58 9.13
C ASP A 214 -31.07 -6.20 10.29
N VAL A 215 -30.80 -5.38 11.31
CA VAL A 215 -30.02 -5.75 12.49
C VAL A 215 -30.69 -6.84 13.31
N GLU A 216 -32.03 -6.88 13.31
CA GLU A 216 -32.80 -7.83 14.11
C GLU A 216 -32.55 -9.28 13.69
N VAL A 217 -32.37 -9.54 12.39
CA VAL A 217 -32.06 -10.87 11.86
C VAL A 217 -30.76 -11.42 12.47
N VAL A 218 -29.74 -10.57 12.59
CA VAL A 218 -28.45 -10.96 13.17
C VAL A 218 -28.58 -11.13 14.68
N LEU A 219 -29.28 -10.22 15.38
CA LEU A 219 -29.50 -10.37 16.82
C LEU A 219 -30.25 -11.67 17.15
N LYS A 220 -31.29 -12.02 16.38
CA LYS A 220 -32.04 -13.28 16.54
C LYS A 220 -31.13 -14.50 16.37
N TYR A 221 -30.25 -14.50 15.38
CA TYR A 221 -29.26 -15.57 15.20
C TYR A 221 -28.23 -15.60 16.35
N LEU A 222 -27.75 -14.45 16.83
CA LEU A 222 -26.81 -14.41 17.95
C LEU A 222 -27.42 -14.97 19.24
N LYS A 223 -28.74 -14.81 19.46
CA LYS A 223 -29.45 -15.42 20.60
C LYS A 223 -29.40 -16.95 20.58
N THR A 224 -29.51 -17.57 19.40
CA THR A 224 -29.46 -19.04 19.27
C THR A 224 -28.08 -19.62 19.59
N LEU A 225 -27.02 -18.80 19.59
CA LEU A 225 -25.67 -19.20 19.97
C LEU A 225 -25.49 -19.21 21.50
N THR A 226 -26.32 -19.98 22.19
CA THR A 226 -26.24 -20.21 23.64
C THR A 226 -26.43 -21.69 23.97
N PRO A 227 -25.82 -22.20 25.05
CA PRO A 227 -24.94 -21.51 25.98
C PRO A 227 -23.51 -21.28 25.43
N VAL A 228 -22.85 -20.19 25.88
CA VAL A 228 -21.57 -19.72 25.32
C VAL A 228 -20.43 -20.73 25.50
N TYR A 229 -20.41 -21.46 26.62
CA TYR A 229 -19.37 -22.44 26.94
C TYR A 229 -19.38 -23.67 26.02
N MET A 230 -20.53 -24.00 25.40
CA MET A 230 -20.65 -25.12 24.45
C MET A 230 -20.21 -24.77 23.03
N LEU A 231 -20.02 -23.48 22.72
CA LEU A 231 -19.68 -23.06 21.37
C LEU A 231 -18.28 -23.52 20.97
N SER A 232 -18.04 -23.74 19.68
CA SER A 232 -16.67 -23.84 19.19
C SER A 232 -15.98 -22.48 19.31
N LEU A 233 -14.65 -22.46 19.50
CA LEU A 233 -13.89 -21.22 19.61
C LEU A 233 -14.13 -20.29 18.41
N ARG A 234 -14.25 -20.86 17.20
CA ARG A 234 -14.52 -20.11 15.97
C ARG A 234 -15.88 -19.39 16.03
N VAL A 235 -16.93 -20.09 16.44
CA VAL A 235 -18.28 -19.51 16.55
C VAL A 235 -18.32 -18.48 17.69
N LEU A 236 -17.61 -18.74 18.79
CA LEU A 236 -17.43 -17.80 19.89
C LEU A 236 -16.74 -16.51 19.43
N SER A 237 -15.67 -16.61 18.64
CA SER A 237 -14.99 -15.46 18.04
C SER A 237 -15.92 -14.64 17.13
N TYR A 238 -16.72 -15.30 16.28
CA TYR A 238 -17.67 -14.60 15.43
C TYR A 238 -18.75 -13.88 16.23
N LYS A 239 -19.28 -14.52 17.27
CA LYS A 239 -20.24 -13.91 18.18
C LYS A 239 -19.65 -12.67 18.88
N LEU A 240 -18.43 -12.79 19.41
CA LEU A 240 -17.72 -11.68 20.05
C LEU A 240 -17.50 -10.51 19.09
N VAL A 241 -16.91 -10.76 17.92
CA VAL A 241 -16.60 -9.70 16.95
C VAL A 241 -17.87 -9.02 16.44
N THR A 242 -18.93 -9.78 16.20
CA THR A 242 -20.21 -9.23 15.73
C THR A 242 -20.83 -8.32 16.79
N LEU A 243 -20.87 -8.76 18.06
CA LEU A 243 -21.38 -7.94 19.16
C LEU A 243 -20.53 -6.68 19.36
N LEU A 244 -19.19 -6.78 19.33
CA LEU A 244 -18.31 -5.62 19.41
C LEU A 244 -18.59 -4.62 18.28
N LEU A 245 -18.76 -5.07 17.04
CA LEU A 245 -19.06 -4.20 15.91
C LEU A 245 -20.41 -3.50 16.04
N LEU A 246 -21.44 -4.23 16.49
CA LEU A 246 -22.80 -3.67 16.65
C LEU A 246 -22.89 -2.68 17.80
N LEU A 247 -22.31 -3.02 18.95
CA LEU A 247 -22.42 -2.20 20.16
C LEU A 247 -21.53 -0.95 20.10
N THR A 248 -20.32 -1.06 19.53
CA THR A 248 -19.37 0.05 19.51
C THR A 248 -19.52 0.95 18.29
N GLY A 249 -20.15 0.46 17.20
CA GLY A 249 -20.19 1.16 15.91
C GLY A 249 -18.82 1.43 15.29
N GLN A 250 -17.77 0.78 15.80
CA GLN A 250 -16.40 1.01 15.36
C GLN A 250 -16.09 0.32 14.02
N ARG A 251 -15.08 0.81 13.31
CA ARG A 251 -14.59 0.15 12.10
C ARG A 251 -13.84 -1.14 12.47
N LEU A 252 -13.81 -2.10 11.54
CA LEU A 252 -13.06 -3.34 11.70
C LEU A 252 -11.58 -3.10 12.04
N GLN A 253 -10.97 -2.05 11.47
CA GLN A 253 -9.60 -1.65 11.79
C GLN A 253 -9.42 -1.34 13.29
N THR A 254 -10.39 -0.70 13.93
CA THR A 254 -10.35 -0.40 15.36
C THR A 254 -10.39 -1.68 16.16
N ILE A 255 -11.34 -2.58 15.87
CA ILE A 255 -11.49 -3.86 16.57
C ILE A 255 -10.24 -4.73 16.40
N HIS A 256 -9.65 -4.74 15.21
CA HIS A 256 -8.39 -5.46 14.94
C HIS A 256 -7.21 -4.87 15.72
N SER A 257 -7.22 -3.57 16.03
CA SER A 257 -6.13 -2.92 16.73
C SER A 257 -6.12 -3.14 18.24
N LEU A 258 -7.25 -3.59 18.82
CA LEU A 258 -7.41 -3.73 20.27
C LEU A 258 -6.43 -4.76 20.85
N ASP A 259 -5.75 -4.36 21.92
CA ASP A 259 -4.87 -5.20 22.72
C ASP A 259 -5.51 -5.53 24.07
N LEU A 260 -5.06 -6.61 24.71
CA LEU A 260 -5.55 -7.03 26.02
C LEU A 260 -5.20 -6.03 27.12
N ASP A 261 -4.03 -5.39 27.03
CA ASP A 261 -3.56 -4.40 28.00
C ASP A 261 -4.46 -3.16 28.04
N ASP A 262 -5.24 -2.94 26.98
CA ASP A 262 -6.17 -1.83 26.82
C ASP A 262 -7.59 -2.19 27.32
N ILE A 263 -7.83 -3.42 27.80
CA ILE A 263 -9.17 -3.92 28.14
C ILE A 263 -9.26 -4.24 29.63
N THR A 264 -10.15 -3.54 30.32
CA THR A 264 -10.53 -3.86 31.70
C THR A 264 -11.92 -4.48 31.71
N VAL A 265 -12.04 -5.70 32.25
CA VAL A 265 -13.32 -6.42 32.35
C VAL A 265 -13.74 -6.51 33.81
N THR A 266 -14.92 -5.99 34.14
CA THR A 266 -15.58 -6.18 35.44
C THR A 266 -16.78 -7.12 35.30
N ASP A 267 -17.49 -7.39 36.40
CA ASP A 267 -18.73 -8.17 36.34
C ASP A 267 -19.89 -7.42 35.68
N SER A 268 -19.86 -6.09 35.73
CA SER A 268 -20.91 -5.22 35.22
C SER A 268 -20.57 -4.56 33.89
N ASN A 269 -19.30 -4.29 33.58
CA ASN A 269 -18.89 -3.50 32.41
C ASN A 269 -17.58 -4.01 31.77
N ILE A 270 -17.36 -3.65 30.51
CA ILE A 270 -16.06 -3.69 29.84
C ILE A 270 -15.65 -2.27 29.50
N TYR A 271 -14.40 -1.92 29.83
CA TYR A 271 -13.75 -0.66 29.45
C TYR A 271 -12.63 -0.96 28.47
N ILE A 272 -12.58 -0.23 27.35
CA ILE A 272 -11.56 -0.41 26.30
C ILE A 272 -10.91 0.94 25.96
N ASP A 273 -9.63 1.07 26.25
CA ASP A 273 -8.82 2.24 25.91
C ASP A 273 -8.25 2.12 24.49
N VAL A 274 -8.68 2.97 23.56
CA VAL A 274 -8.10 2.92 22.20
C VAL A 274 -6.84 3.76 22.13
N ARG A 275 -5.68 3.17 22.47
CA ARG A 275 -4.38 3.86 22.48
C ARG A 275 -3.72 3.94 21.10
N SER A 276 -4.13 3.09 20.16
CA SER A 276 -3.52 3.03 18.83
C SER A 276 -3.93 4.20 17.92
N LEU A 277 -3.01 4.62 17.03
CA LEU A 277 -3.27 5.70 16.08
C LEU A 277 -4.12 5.23 14.89
N LEU A 278 -5.44 5.37 15.03
CA LEU A 278 -6.42 5.08 14.00
C LEU A 278 -6.42 6.10 12.84
N LYS A 279 -7.15 5.77 11.76
CA LYS A 279 -7.35 6.64 10.60
C LYS A 279 -7.96 8.00 10.96
N CYS A 280 -8.77 8.05 12.02
CA CYS A 280 -9.45 9.28 12.47
C CYS A 280 -8.73 10.00 13.62
N SER A 281 -7.59 9.48 14.09
CA SER A 281 -6.81 10.14 15.13
C SER A 281 -6.26 11.46 14.61
N LYS A 282 -6.29 12.49 15.46
CA LYS A 282 -5.74 13.82 15.18
C LYS A 282 -4.79 14.23 16.31
N PRO A 283 -3.79 15.06 16.03
CA PRO A 283 -2.97 15.65 17.09
C PRO A 283 -3.86 16.32 18.14
N GLY A 284 -3.58 16.05 19.43
CA GLY A 284 -4.32 16.62 20.56
C GLY A 284 -5.74 16.09 20.78
N ARG A 285 -6.21 15.09 20.02
CA ARG A 285 -7.54 14.49 20.22
C ARG A 285 -7.44 12.98 20.42
N HIS A 286 -7.61 12.55 21.66
CA HIS A 286 -7.75 11.13 22.00
C HIS A 286 -9.20 10.68 21.80
N LEU A 287 -9.37 9.39 21.49
CA LEU A 287 -10.69 8.76 21.48
C LEU A 287 -11.11 8.55 22.93
N GLN A 288 -12.39 8.79 23.23
CA GLN A 288 -12.95 8.42 24.52
C GLN A 288 -12.90 6.89 24.67
N PRO A 289 -12.65 6.38 25.89
CA PRO A 289 -12.74 4.95 26.16
C PRO A 289 -14.10 4.40 25.73
N ILE A 290 -14.09 3.16 25.22
CA ILE A 290 -15.32 2.47 24.87
C ILE A 290 -15.82 1.76 26.12
N GLU A 291 -17.04 2.08 26.52
CA GLU A 291 -17.71 1.46 27.67
C GLU A 291 -18.84 0.56 27.16
N LEU A 292 -18.81 -0.71 27.56
CA LEU A 292 -19.82 -1.71 27.18
C LEU A 292 -20.41 -2.34 28.45
N PRO A 293 -21.63 -1.94 28.86
CA PRO A 293 -22.28 -2.54 30.00
C PRO A 293 -22.74 -3.98 29.73
N ALA A 294 -22.81 -4.77 30.79
CA ALA A 294 -23.42 -6.09 30.78
C ALA A 294 -24.90 -5.95 30.44
N PHE A 295 -25.39 -6.83 29.58
CA PHE A 295 -26.81 -6.89 29.25
C PHE A 295 -27.50 -7.87 30.21
N ILE A 296 -28.19 -7.31 31.20
CA ILE A 296 -28.77 -8.06 32.33
C ILE A 296 -30.07 -8.74 31.89
N GLU A 297 -30.82 -8.07 31.03
CA GLU A 297 -32.14 -8.47 30.52
C GLU A 297 -32.06 -9.74 29.67
N ASP A 298 -30.99 -9.89 28.88
CA ASP A 298 -30.77 -11.09 28.06
C ASP A 298 -29.29 -11.51 28.05
N LYS A 299 -28.97 -12.45 28.93
CA LYS A 299 -27.63 -13.05 29.04
C LYS A 299 -27.15 -13.70 27.74
N SER A 300 -28.06 -14.05 26.81
CA SER A 300 -27.66 -14.65 25.53
C SER A 300 -26.90 -13.68 24.62
N LEU A 301 -27.13 -12.38 24.77
CA LEU A 301 -26.48 -11.31 24.00
C LEU A 301 -25.46 -10.51 24.82
N CYS A 302 -25.23 -10.88 26.08
CA CYS A 302 -24.33 -10.15 26.96
C CYS A 302 -22.87 -10.25 26.50
N ILE A 303 -22.31 -9.11 26.08
CA ILE A 303 -20.92 -9.00 25.63
C ILE A 303 -19.90 -9.33 26.72
N VAL A 304 -20.21 -9.00 27.99
CA VAL A 304 -19.35 -9.32 29.14
C VAL A 304 -19.19 -10.83 29.30
N THR A 305 -20.29 -11.58 29.24
CA THR A 305 -20.25 -13.05 29.33
C THR A 305 -19.47 -13.67 28.17
N VAL A 306 -19.72 -13.19 26.95
CA VAL A 306 -19.04 -13.69 25.73
C VAL A 306 -17.54 -13.39 25.78
N LEU A 307 -17.14 -12.18 26.18
CA LEU A 307 -15.74 -11.78 26.25
C LEU A 307 -15.00 -12.56 27.34
N LYS A 308 -15.57 -12.70 28.55
CA LYS A 308 -14.96 -13.47 29.64
C LYS A 308 -14.68 -14.91 29.22
N GLU A 309 -15.68 -15.59 28.64
CA GLU A 309 -15.53 -16.96 28.15
C GLU A 309 -14.44 -17.06 27.08
N TYR A 310 -14.39 -16.11 26.15
CA TYR A 310 -13.38 -16.07 25.10
C TYR A 310 -11.95 -15.83 25.65
N LEU A 311 -11.79 -14.95 26.63
CA LEU A 311 -10.49 -14.70 27.27
C LEU A 311 -10.00 -15.93 28.02
N VAL A 312 -10.87 -16.58 28.81
CA VAL A 312 -10.55 -17.83 29.52
C VAL A 312 -10.07 -18.90 28.53
N ARG A 313 -10.84 -19.13 27.46
CA ARG A 313 -10.49 -20.17 26.47
C ARG A 313 -9.26 -19.87 25.64
N THR A 314 -8.95 -18.60 25.39
CA THR A 314 -7.76 -18.23 24.60
C THR A 314 -6.49 -18.10 25.42
N SER A 315 -6.59 -18.00 26.75
CA SER A 315 -5.46 -17.77 27.65
C SER A 315 -4.30 -18.77 27.47
N CYS A 316 -4.59 -20.05 27.30
CA CYS A 316 -3.59 -21.12 27.32
C CYS A 316 -2.75 -21.27 26.03
N PHE A 317 -3.18 -20.70 24.90
CA PHE A 317 -2.46 -20.81 23.62
C PHE A 317 -2.15 -19.46 22.97
N ARG A 318 -2.41 -18.36 23.68
CA ARG A 318 -2.19 -17.00 23.19
C ARG A 318 -0.70 -16.66 23.18
N LYS A 319 -0.20 -16.22 22.02
CA LYS A 319 1.18 -15.75 21.81
C LYS A 319 1.27 -14.26 21.50
N THR A 320 0.12 -13.56 21.49
CA THR A 320 -0.01 -12.16 21.10
C THR A 320 -0.94 -11.42 22.06
N GLN A 321 -0.70 -10.13 22.24
CA GLN A 321 -1.56 -9.26 23.04
C GLN A 321 -2.82 -8.80 22.29
N LYS A 322 -2.95 -9.11 21.00
CA LYS A 322 -4.13 -8.73 20.20
C LYS A 322 -5.40 -9.44 20.67
N LEU A 323 -6.47 -8.72 20.97
CA LEU A 323 -7.71 -9.30 21.50
C LEU A 323 -8.22 -10.46 20.63
N ILE A 324 -8.37 -10.25 19.32
CA ILE A 324 -8.93 -11.24 18.39
C ILE A 324 -7.82 -12.07 17.75
N LEU A 325 -7.95 -13.41 17.83
CA LEU A 325 -7.01 -14.36 17.25
C LEU A 325 -7.56 -14.91 15.93
N SER A 326 -6.66 -15.29 15.00
CA SER A 326 -7.09 -15.99 13.79
C SER A 326 -7.59 -17.39 14.11
N CYS A 327 -8.70 -17.77 13.48
CA CYS A 327 -9.29 -19.10 13.56
C CYS A 327 -8.67 -20.09 12.56
N ILE A 328 -7.70 -19.66 11.73
CA ILE A 328 -7.03 -20.48 10.71
C ILE A 328 -5.65 -20.87 11.24
N LYS A 329 -5.33 -22.17 11.22
CA LYS A 329 -4.00 -22.67 11.62
C LYS A 329 -2.91 -22.18 10.63
N PRO A 330 -1.69 -21.90 11.10
CA PRO A 330 -1.29 -21.87 12.50
C PRO A 330 -1.86 -20.62 13.19
N TYR A 331 -2.34 -20.79 14.43
CA TYR A 331 -3.03 -19.76 15.24
C TYR A 331 -2.15 -18.53 15.61
N SER A 332 -1.01 -18.35 14.93
CA SER A 332 0.03 -17.35 15.15
C SER A 332 -0.12 -16.08 14.31
N TRP A 333 -1.10 -16.00 13.41
CA TRP A 333 -1.24 -14.85 12.51
C TRP A 333 -2.46 -14.02 12.89
N THR A 334 -2.27 -12.72 13.08
CA THR A 334 -3.34 -11.72 13.08
C THR A 334 -4.13 -11.82 11.78
N LEU A 335 -5.44 -11.58 11.82
CA LEU A 335 -6.30 -11.54 10.62
C LEU A 335 -5.69 -10.53 9.62
N GLY A 336 -5.17 -11.06 8.49
CA GLY A 336 -4.61 -10.27 7.40
C GLY A 336 -5.67 -9.56 6.58
#